data_AF-A0A968XKH8-F1
#
_entry.id   AF-A0A968XKH8-F1
#
_cell.length_a   1.000
_cell.length_b   1.000
_cell.length_c   1.000
_cell.angle_alpha   90.00
_cell.angle_beta   90.00
_cell.angle_gamma   90.00
#
_symmetry.space_group_name_H-M   'P 1'
#
loop_
_entity.id
_entity.type
_entity.pdbx_description
1 polymer ?
#
loop_
_entity_poly.entity_id
_entity_poly.type
_entity_poly.pdbx_seq_one_letter_code
_entity_poly.pdbx_strand_id
1 'polypeptide(L)' 'MLITSFAASIGGLATPIGTPPNVIGLGFIRKILNAEISFFEWMMIGVPIVIVLYLFLWAY' A
#
# COMPACT_ATOMS: atom_id res chain seq x y z
N MET A 1 -18.55 3.79 11.91
CA MET A 1 -17.34 3.20 12.49
C MET A 1 -16.68 2.14 11.58
N LEU A 2 -17.43 1.37 10.78
CA LEU A 2 -16.82 0.39 9.84
C LEU A 2 -16.08 1.05 8.67
N ILE A 3 -16.67 2.07 8.04
CA ILE A 3 -16.02 2.80 6.94
C ILE A 3 -14.67 3.37 7.38
N THR A 4 -14.58 3.90 8.60
CA THR A 4 -13.33 4.46 9.14
C THR A 4 -12.27 3.38 9.41
N SER A 5 -12.66 2.19 9.89
CA SER A 5 -11.69 1.09 10.09
C SER A 5 -11.19 0.53 8.75
N PHE A 6 -12.08 0.35 7.76
CA PHE A 6 -11.67 -0.09 6.42
C PHE A 6 -10.83 0.96 5.69
N ALA A 7 -11.18 2.23 5.80
CA ALA A 7 -10.39 3.31 5.22
C ALA A 7 -8.98 3.38 5.83
N ALA A 8 -8.83 3.16 7.14
CA ALA A 8 -7.53 3.08 7.80
C ALA A 8 -6.69 1.88 7.29
N SER A 9 -7.31 0.71 7.10
CA SER A 9 -6.65 -0.45 6.52
C SER A 9 -6.20 -0.23 5.07
N ILE A 10 -7.07 0.36 4.23
CA ILE A 10 -6.74 0.68 2.83
C ILE A 10 -5.62 1.72 2.78
N GLY A 11 -5.67 2.77 3.60
CA GLY A 11 -4.64 3.82 3.66
C GLY A 11 -3.24 3.28 3.99
N GLY A 12 -3.15 2.19 4.77
CA GLY A 12 -1.89 1.51 5.07
C GLY A 12 -1.15 0.90 3.85
N LEU A 13 -1.82 0.76 2.70
CA LEU A 13 -1.24 0.27 1.46
C LEU A 13 -0.54 1.36 0.64
N ALA A 14 -0.84 2.64 0.89
CA ALA A 14 -0.39 3.76 0.06
C ALA A 14 1.14 3.93 0.07
N THR A 15 1.78 3.60 1.20
CA THR A 15 3.22 3.78 1.40
C THR A 15 3.90 2.49 1.84
N PRO A 16 5.20 2.34 1.57
CA PRO A 16 6.01 1.21 2.06
C PRO A 16 5.97 1.01 3.57
N ILE A 17 5.76 2.09 4.33
CA ILE A 17 5.88 2.12 5.80
C ILE A 17 4.50 2.02 6.46
N GLY A 18 3.42 1.94 5.68
CA GLY A 18 2.06 1.92 6.22
C GLY A 18 1.70 0.67 7.00
N THR A 19 2.27 -0.49 6.66
CA THR A 19 2.08 -1.75 7.40
C THR A 19 3.34 -2.63 7.36
N PRO A 20 3.58 -3.47 8.39
CA PRO A 20 4.74 -4.37 8.42
C PRO A 20 4.90 -5.28 7.19
N PRO A 21 3.82 -5.83 6.59
CA PRO A 21 3.94 -6.65 5.37
C PRO A 21 4.60 -5.93 4.18
N ASN A 22 4.38 -4.62 4.00
CA ASN A 22 4.95 -3.87 2.88
C ASN A 22 6.49 -3.81 2.97
N VAL A 23 7.01 -3.48 4.16
CA VAL A 23 8.46 -3.43 4.43
C VAL A 23 9.11 -4.81 4.27
N ILE A 24 8.45 -5.85 4.79
CA ILE A 24 8.91 -7.24 4.65
C ILE A 24 8.94 -7.65 3.17
N GLY A 25 7.90 -7.29 2.41
CA GLY A 25 7.81 -7.53 0.97
C GLY A 25 8.93 -6.86 0.17
N LEU A 26 9.23 -5.58 0.43
CA LEU A 26 10.38 -4.88 -0.15
C LEU A 26 11.70 -5.60 0.16
N GLY A 27 11.87 -6.10 1.39
CA GLY A 27 13.04 -6.88 1.77
C GLY A 27 13.17 -8.19 0.99
N PHE A 28 12.05 -8.86 0.69
CA PHE A 28 12.04 -10.05 -0.16
C PHE A 28 12.31 -9.73 -1.64
N ILE A 29 11.72 -8.68 -2.18
CA ILE A 29 11.97 -8.23 -3.56
C ILE A 29 13.46 -7.94 -3.75
N ARG A 30 14.07 -7.23 -2.80
CA ARG A 30 15.51 -6.97 -2.81
C ARG A 30 16.35 -8.25 -2.81
N LYS A 31 15.97 -9.25 -2.01
CA LYS A 31 16.71 -10.52 -1.89
C LYS A 31 16.53 -11.46 -3.07
N ILE A 32 15.31 -11.57 -3.59
CA ILE A 32 14.94 -12.58 -4.60
C ILE A 32 15.15 -12.02 -6.02
N LEU A 33 14.73 -10.78 -6.25
CA LEU A 33 14.73 -10.16 -7.57
C LEU A 33 15.96 -9.26 -7.80
N ASN A 34 16.81 -9.05 -6.78
CA ASN A 34 17.93 -8.09 -6.79
C ASN A 34 17.48 -6.68 -7.25
N ALA A 35 16.20 -6.35 -7.05
CA ALA A 35 15.61 -5.08 -7.41
C ALA A 35 15.40 -4.24 -6.15
N GLU A 36 15.84 -2.98 -6.18
CA GLU A 36 15.54 -2.02 -5.12
C GLU A 36 14.41 -1.11 -5.59
N ILE A 37 13.25 -1.24 -4.94
CA ILE A 37 12.12 -0.34 -5.17
C ILE A 37 12.30 0.86 -4.25
N SER A 38 12.42 2.05 -4.83
CA SER A 38 12.45 3.29 -4.07
C SER A 38 11.09 3.59 -3.44
N PHE A 39 11.11 4.44 -2.40
CA PHE A 39 9.88 4.88 -1.74
C PHE A 39 8.87 5.50 -2.72
N PHE A 40 9.36 6.29 -3.67
CA PHE A 40 8.51 6.96 -4.67
C PHE A 40 7.93 5.98 -5.69
N GLU A 41 8.72 5.01 -6.17
CA GLU A 41 8.25 3.98 -7.10
C GLU A 41 7.12 3.14 -6.50
N TRP A 42 7.21 2.81 -5.20
CA TRP A 42 6.10 2.15 -4.51
C TRP A 42 4.86 3.03 -4.49
N MET A 43 4.99 4.31 -4.15
CA MET A 43 3.85 5.23 -4.07
C MET A 43 3.17 5.45 -5.42
N MET A 44 3.90 5.41 -6.53
CA MET A 44 3.32 5.52 -7.87
C MET A 44 2.32 4.39 -8.16
N ILE A 45 2.43 3.24 -7.48
CA ILE A 45 1.50 2.13 -7.60
C ILE A 45 0.52 2.10 -6.42
N GLY A 46 1.01 2.27 -5.20
CA GLY A 46 0.23 2.20 -3.97
C GLY A 46 -0.84 3.28 -3.86
N VAL A 47 -0.51 4.54 -4.22
CA VAL A 47 -1.46 5.66 -4.09
C VAL A 47 -2.64 5.51 -5.06
N PRO A 48 -2.45 5.23 -6.37
CA PRO A 48 -3.58 4.97 -7.27
C PRO A 48 -4.47 3.82 -6.81
N ILE A 49 -3.89 2.72 -6.34
CA ILE A 49 -4.66 1.57 -5.83
C ILE A 49 -5.51 1.98 -4.63
N VAL A 50 -4.93 2.71 -3.67
CA VAL A 50 -5.65 3.20 -2.49
C VAL A 50 -6.80 4.13 -2.86
N ILE A 51 -6.61 5.02 -3.83
CA ILE A 51 -7.68 5.90 -4.32
C ILE A 51 -8.83 5.07 -4.89
N VAL A 52 -8.55 4.10 -5.77
CA VAL A 52 -9.58 3.24 -6.35
C VAL A 52 -10.32 2.46 -5.28
N LEU A 53 -9.61 1.84 -4.34
CA LEU A 53 -10.21 1.07 -3.24
C LEU A 53 -11.04 1.95 -2.30
N TYR A 54 -10.58 3.16 -2.03
CA TYR A 54 -11.32 4.12 -1.21
C TYR A 54 -12.61 4.58 -1.90
N LEU A 55 -12.57 4.85 -3.20
CA LEU A 55 -13.77 5.18 -3.98
C LEU A 55 -14.78 4.02 -3.99
N PHE A 56 -14.29 2.78 -4.13
CA PHE A 56 -15.12 1.58 -4.02
C PHE A 56 -15.76 1.44 -2.63
N LEU A 57 -14.98 1.65 -1.57
CA LEU A 57 -15.46 1.59 -0.19
C LEU A 57 -16.50 2.67 0.11
N TRP A 58 -16.40 3.83 -0.53
CA TRP A 58 -17.35 4.92 -0.36
C TRP A 58 -18.64 4.71 -1.17
N ALA A 59 -18.54 4.09 -2.35
CA ALA A 59 -19.68 3.86 -3.23
C ALA A 59 -20.59 2.69 -2.82
N TYR A 60 -20.11 1.80 -1.94
CA TYR A 60 -20.80 0.58 -1.48
C TYR A 60 -21.14 0.64 0.00
#